data_AF-A0A2M8H275-F1
#
_entry.id   AF-A0A2M8H275-F1
#
_cell.length_a   1.000
_cell.length_b   1.000
_cell.length_c   1.000
_cell.angle_alpha   90.00
_cell.angle_beta   90.00
_cell.angle_gamma   90.00
#
_symmetry.space_group_name_H-M   'P 1'
#
loop_
_entity.id
_entity.type
_entity.pdbx_description
1 polymer ?
#
loop_
_entity_poly.entity_id
_entity_poly.type
_entity_poly.pdbx_seq_one_letter_code
_entity_poly.pdbx_strand_id
1 'polypeptide(L)'
;MFDINSKMIKRLDWIDPSNKEQVNWICSYLKAKNWTDGGDIDQLVDLIGEFREYALKLPETADTREALRNMKAAWKQWAKRESNRRSKEFAEGAYTISLEAREELNKLAMQNGCSLSQVIETLLINAAEIDHLQKELQTEVKRAKDKRLHRFNSDFLSTFFSSTPIQEQVKLLTQNIENQKADEEKKHQEQMEKSLNAIKDKAEKIISLETEVK
;
A
#
# COMPACT_ATOMS: atom_id res chain seq x y z
N MET A 1 15.27 22.66 -53.09
CA MET A 1 15.90 22.93 -51.78
C MET A 1 14.86 22.59 -50.74
N PHE A 2 15.01 21.48 -50.01
CA PHE A 2 14.06 21.15 -48.93
C PHE A 2 14.45 21.99 -47.72
N ASP A 3 13.55 22.88 -47.26
CA ASP A 3 13.79 23.70 -46.08
C ASP A 3 13.98 22.79 -44.86
N ILE A 4 15.15 22.88 -44.24
CA ILE A 4 15.47 22.14 -43.02
C ILE A 4 14.48 22.57 -41.94
N ASN A 5 13.74 21.61 -41.38
CA ASN A 5 12.75 21.89 -40.37
C ASN A 5 13.42 22.23 -39.02
N SER A 6 13.52 23.52 -38.70
CA SER A 6 14.17 24.03 -37.49
C SER A 6 13.57 23.49 -36.18
N LYS A 7 12.30 23.06 -36.20
CA LYS A 7 11.64 22.44 -35.04
C LYS A 7 12.03 20.97 -34.87
N MET A 8 12.31 20.25 -35.96
CA MET A 8 12.82 18.87 -35.87
C MET A 8 14.24 18.84 -35.30
N ILE A 9 15.08 19.83 -35.61
CA ILE A 9 16.40 19.97 -35.00
C ILE A 9 16.29 19.96 -33.46
N LYS A 10 15.43 20.81 -32.89
CA LYS A 10 15.21 20.87 -31.44
C LYS A 10 14.67 19.56 -30.85
N ARG A 11 13.90 18.79 -31.61
CA ARG A 11 13.34 17.51 -31.15
C ARG A 11 14.35 16.38 -31.16
N LEU A 12 15.40 16.47 -31.97
CA LEU A 12 16.48 15.50 -32.09
C LEU A 12 17.70 15.84 -31.22
N ASP A 13 17.71 17.01 -30.58
CA ASP A 13 18.83 17.54 -29.77
C ASP A 13 19.22 16.66 -28.56
N TRP A 14 18.36 15.72 -28.16
CA TRP A 14 18.68 14.77 -27.10
C TRP A 14 19.53 13.57 -27.58
N ILE A 15 19.72 13.42 -28.88
CA ILE A 15 20.54 12.37 -29.48
C ILE A 15 21.98 12.88 -29.55
N ASP A 16 22.87 12.26 -28.78
CA ASP A 16 24.31 12.52 -28.81
C ASP A 16 25.00 11.46 -29.68
N PRO A 17 25.49 11.82 -30.89
CA PRO A 17 26.20 10.88 -31.76
C PRO A 17 27.50 10.34 -31.15
N SER A 18 28.06 11.02 -30.15
CA SER A 18 29.29 10.58 -29.46
C SER A 18 29.00 9.47 -28.44
N ASN A 19 27.74 9.32 -28.01
CA ASN A 19 27.35 8.32 -27.03
C ASN A 19 27.07 6.98 -27.70
N LYS A 20 28.08 6.09 -27.71
CA LYS A 20 27.99 4.76 -28.32
C LYS A 20 26.83 3.90 -27.83
N GLU A 21 26.48 3.98 -26.54
CA GLU A 21 25.36 3.20 -25.99
C GLU A 21 24.01 3.72 -26.52
N GLN A 22 23.85 5.05 -26.56
CA GLN A 22 22.67 5.69 -27.11
C GLN A 22 22.53 5.39 -28.60
N VAL A 23 23.63 5.44 -29.34
CA VAL A 23 23.69 5.08 -30.75
C VAL A 23 23.21 3.65 -30.96
N ASN A 24 23.83 2.69 -30.30
CA ASN A 24 23.47 1.27 -30.44
C ASN A 24 22.00 1.02 -30.08
N TRP A 25 21.52 1.66 -29.01
CA TRP A 25 20.12 1.54 -28.59
C TRP A 25 19.15 2.11 -29.62
N ILE A 26 19.43 3.30 -30.17
CA ILE A 26 18.61 3.92 -31.22
C ILE A 26 18.56 3.00 -32.43
N CYS A 27 19.69 2.46 -32.88
CA CYS A 27 19.74 1.50 -33.99
C CYS A 27 18.80 0.31 -33.74
N SER A 28 18.88 -0.33 -32.57
CA SER A 28 18.00 -1.43 -32.20
C SER A 28 16.53 -1.02 -32.12
N TYR A 29 16.24 0.18 -31.61
CA TYR A 29 14.88 0.71 -31.49
C TYR A 29 14.24 0.95 -32.86
N LEU A 30 14.98 1.57 -33.79
CA LEU A 30 14.53 1.85 -35.15
C LEU A 30 14.24 0.56 -35.93
N LYS A 31 15.13 -0.45 -35.81
CA LYS A 31 14.90 -1.81 -36.34
C LYS A 31 13.58 -2.38 -35.84
N ALA A 32 13.38 -2.39 -34.52
CA ALA A 32 12.19 -2.99 -33.90
C ALA A 32 10.88 -2.27 -34.24
N LYS A 33 10.94 -0.98 -34.60
CA LYS A 33 9.78 -0.17 -34.97
C LYS A 33 9.55 -0.05 -36.48
N ASN A 34 10.35 -0.74 -37.31
CA ASN A 34 10.30 -0.66 -38.77
C ASN A 34 10.28 0.79 -39.28
N TRP A 35 11.12 1.64 -38.68
CA TRP A 35 11.19 3.07 -38.99
C TRP A 35 12.09 3.42 -40.18
N THR A 36 12.75 2.41 -40.73
CA THR A 36 13.53 2.50 -41.96
C THR A 36 12.78 1.74 -43.05
N ASP A 37 12.72 2.28 -44.26
CA ASP A 37 11.99 1.72 -45.42
C ASP A 37 12.60 0.42 -45.97
N GLY A 38 12.61 -0.66 -45.17
CA GLY A 38 13.00 -2.00 -45.59
C GLY A 38 14.47 -2.19 -45.99
N GLY A 39 15.32 -1.18 -45.81
CA GLY A 39 16.76 -1.28 -46.01
C GLY A 39 17.42 -2.14 -44.93
N ASP A 40 18.41 -2.95 -45.33
CA ASP A 40 19.19 -3.78 -44.44
C ASP A 40 20.07 -2.89 -43.54
N ILE A 41 19.55 -2.54 -42.36
CA ILE A 41 20.17 -1.59 -41.42
C ILE A 41 21.60 -2.01 -41.04
N ASP A 42 21.93 -3.30 -41.16
CA ASP A 42 23.26 -3.83 -40.87
C ASP A 42 24.34 -3.42 -41.90
N GLN A 43 23.95 -2.81 -43.02
CA GLN A 43 24.87 -2.33 -44.06
C GLN A 43 25.15 -0.82 -43.96
N LEU A 44 24.50 -0.10 -43.04
CA LEU A 44 24.60 1.36 -42.94
C LEU A 44 25.80 1.76 -42.06
N VAL A 45 26.76 2.46 -42.67
CA VAL A 45 28.03 2.88 -42.05
C VAL A 45 27.83 3.98 -40.99
N ASP A 46 26.84 4.85 -41.17
CA ASP A 46 26.44 5.89 -40.21
C ASP A 46 24.90 5.99 -40.08
N LEU A 47 24.30 4.95 -39.49
CA LEU A 47 22.84 4.88 -39.31
C LEU A 47 22.27 6.09 -38.55
N ILE A 48 23.03 6.67 -37.62
CA ILE A 48 22.58 7.80 -36.80
C ILE A 48 22.59 9.08 -37.63
N GLY A 49 23.65 9.33 -38.40
CA GLY A 49 23.72 10.45 -39.33
C GLY A 49 22.57 10.39 -40.34
N GLU A 50 22.38 9.23 -40.97
CA GLU A 50 21.30 9.00 -41.93
C GLU A 50 19.91 9.14 -41.31
N PHE A 51 19.70 8.59 -40.10
CA PHE A 51 18.46 8.76 -39.37
C PHE A 51 18.19 10.23 -39.04
N ARG A 52 19.20 11.00 -38.60
CA ARG A 52 19.03 12.43 -38.31
C ARG A 52 18.68 13.19 -39.57
N GLU A 53 19.36 12.94 -40.69
CA GLU A 53 19.04 13.57 -41.97
C GLU A 53 17.63 13.24 -42.46
N TYR A 54 17.23 11.97 -42.35
CA TYR A 54 15.88 11.52 -42.68
C TYR A 54 14.84 12.19 -41.77
N ALA A 55 15.06 12.17 -40.46
CA ALA A 55 14.15 12.74 -39.48
C ALA A 55 14.00 14.26 -39.60
N LEU A 56 15.02 14.97 -40.09
CA LEU A 56 14.95 16.40 -40.40
C LEU A 56 14.07 16.71 -41.62
N LYS A 57 13.92 15.75 -42.55
CA LYS A 57 13.09 15.84 -43.75
C LYS A 57 11.64 15.41 -43.50
N LEU A 58 11.35 14.75 -42.38
CA LEU A 58 10.00 14.34 -42.03
C LEU A 58 9.07 15.55 -41.83
N PRO A 59 7.80 15.45 -42.28
CA PRO A 59 6.82 16.49 -42.02
C PRO A 59 6.53 16.61 -40.52
N GLU A 60 6.32 17.84 -40.03
CA GLU A 60 5.96 18.09 -38.62
C GLU A 60 4.47 17.81 -38.38
N THR A 61 4.07 16.55 -38.48
CA THR A 61 2.72 16.09 -38.13
C THR A 61 2.61 15.82 -36.63
N ALA A 62 1.40 15.54 -36.13
CA ALA A 62 1.22 15.10 -34.74
C ALA A 62 1.93 13.76 -34.50
N ASP A 63 1.80 12.83 -35.45
CA ASP A 63 2.34 11.47 -35.34
C ASP A 63 3.86 11.44 -35.26
N THR A 64 4.56 12.20 -36.12
CA THR A 64 6.03 12.25 -36.10
C THR A 64 6.55 12.86 -34.80
N ARG A 65 5.86 13.88 -34.27
CA ARG A 65 6.20 14.49 -32.97
C ARG A 65 6.01 13.51 -31.81
N GLU A 66 4.91 12.78 -31.82
CA GLU A 66 4.60 11.80 -30.77
C GLU A 66 5.59 10.65 -30.80
N ALA A 67 5.92 10.14 -31.98
CA ALA A 67 6.84 9.03 -32.10
C ALA A 67 8.27 9.39 -31.66
N LEU A 68 8.77 10.60 -31.99
CA LEU A 68 10.05 11.10 -31.47
C LEU A 68 10.01 11.29 -29.95
N ARG A 69 8.88 11.75 -29.39
CA ARG A 69 8.69 11.86 -27.93
C ARG A 69 8.72 10.49 -27.25
N ASN A 70 8.05 9.50 -27.84
CA ASN A 70 8.01 8.12 -27.34
C ASN A 70 9.40 7.48 -27.41
N MET A 71 10.15 7.70 -28.50
CA MET A 71 11.54 7.24 -28.61
C MET A 71 12.42 7.84 -27.52
N LYS A 72 12.33 9.16 -27.28
CA LYS A 72 13.07 9.82 -26.19
C LYS A 72 12.70 9.27 -24.81
N ALA A 73 11.41 9.03 -24.55
CA ALA A 73 10.94 8.47 -23.29
C ALA A 73 11.44 7.03 -23.08
N ALA A 74 11.38 6.20 -24.13
CA ALA A 74 11.88 4.84 -24.13
C ALA A 74 13.40 4.79 -23.87
N TRP A 75 14.17 5.71 -24.46
CA TRP A 75 15.60 5.85 -24.17
C TRP A 75 15.84 6.16 -22.69
N LYS A 76 15.16 7.17 -22.13
CA LYS A 76 15.31 7.52 -20.70
C LYS A 76 15.00 6.34 -19.78
N GLN A 77 13.94 5.59 -20.09
CA GLN A 77 13.57 4.41 -19.31
C GLN A 77 14.59 3.28 -19.46
N TRP A 78 15.12 3.06 -20.66
CA TRP A 78 16.18 2.08 -20.87
C TRP A 78 17.46 2.48 -20.14
N ALA A 79 17.92 3.73 -20.29
CA ALA A 79 19.13 4.23 -19.64
C ALA A 79 19.04 4.13 -18.12
N LYS A 80 17.87 4.46 -17.54
CA LYS A 80 17.62 4.25 -16.11
C LYS A 80 17.74 2.77 -15.71
N ARG A 81 17.09 1.86 -16.44
CA ARG A 81 17.15 0.42 -16.16
C ARG A 81 18.56 -0.14 -16.29
N GLU A 82 19.31 0.32 -17.29
CA GLU A 82 20.69 -0.11 -17.51
C GLU A 82 21.64 0.42 -16.41
N SER A 83 21.46 1.68 -16.00
CA SER A 83 22.16 2.23 -14.82
C SER A 83 21.85 1.43 -13.55
N ASN A 84 20.59 1.08 -13.33
CA ASN A 84 20.16 0.31 -12.16
C ASN A 84 20.68 -1.12 -12.21
N ARG A 85 20.71 -1.76 -13.39
CA ARG A 85 21.31 -3.10 -13.60
C ARG A 85 22.81 -3.12 -13.26
N ARG A 86 23.54 -2.04 -13.52
CA ARG A 86 24.97 -1.92 -13.20
C ARG A 86 25.22 -1.56 -11.74
N SER A 87 24.22 -1.00 -11.05
CA SER A 87 24.32 -0.67 -9.63
C SER A 87 24.14 -1.92 -8.76
N LYS A 88 24.86 -1.97 -7.63
CA LYS A 88 24.65 -2.99 -6.59
C LYS A 88 23.58 -2.58 -5.57
N GLU A 89 23.15 -1.32 -5.60
CA GLU A 89 22.23 -0.73 -4.63
C GLU A 89 20.76 -1.03 -4.97
N PHE A 90 20.44 -1.14 -6.26
CA PHE A 90 19.07 -1.25 -6.73
C PHE A 90 18.85 -2.57 -7.48
N ALA A 91 17.84 -3.32 -7.05
CA ALA A 91 17.33 -4.48 -7.78
C ALA A 91 15.91 -4.18 -8.26
N GLU A 92 15.73 -3.98 -9.56
CA GLU A 92 14.40 -3.82 -10.17
C GLU A 92 13.88 -5.18 -10.64
N GLY A 93 12.68 -5.57 -10.20
CA GLY A 93 12.01 -6.80 -10.60
C GLY A 93 10.54 -6.56 -10.89
N ALA A 94 9.99 -7.31 -11.84
CA ALA A 94 8.55 -7.38 -12.06
C ALA A 94 7.99 -8.55 -11.25
N TYR A 95 6.94 -8.30 -10.49
CA TYR A 95 6.24 -9.32 -9.72
C TYR A 95 4.73 -9.21 -9.93
N THR A 96 4.04 -10.33 -9.78
CA THR A 96 2.58 -10.40 -9.85
C THR A 96 2.05 -10.66 -8.45
N ILE A 97 1.09 -9.86 -8.01
CA ILE A 97 0.36 -10.03 -6.75
C ILE A 97 -1.14 -10.05 -7.01
N SER A 98 -1.91 -10.57 -6.06
CA SER A 98 -3.36 -10.50 -6.13
C SER A 98 -3.85 -9.05 -6.13
N LEU A 99 -5.05 -8.84 -6.68
CA LEU A 99 -5.68 -7.51 -6.73
C LEU A 99 -5.92 -6.97 -5.30
N GLU A 100 -6.39 -7.83 -4.41
CA GLU A 100 -6.62 -7.51 -2.99
C GLU A 100 -5.33 -7.02 -2.30
N ALA A 101 -4.22 -7.74 -2.49
CA ALA A 101 -2.93 -7.35 -1.93
C ALA A 101 -2.45 -5.99 -2.48
N ARG A 102 -2.71 -5.73 -3.77
CA ARG A 102 -2.39 -4.44 -4.39
C ARG A 102 -3.21 -3.29 -3.80
N GLU A 103 -4.50 -3.50 -3.56
CA GLU A 103 -5.37 -2.50 -2.95
C GLU A 103 -4.93 -2.13 -1.53
N GLU A 104 -4.62 -3.13 -0.71
CA GLU A 104 -4.10 -2.90 0.65
C GLU A 104 -2.73 -2.19 0.64
N LEU A 105 -1.82 -2.61 -0.25
CA LEU A 105 -0.54 -1.91 -0.42
C LEU A 105 -0.74 -0.44 -0.83
N ASN A 106 -1.70 -0.14 -1.71
CA ASN A 106 -2.03 1.23 -2.09
C ASN A 106 -2.57 2.04 -0.91
N LYS A 107 -3.47 1.46 -0.10
CA LYS A 107 -3.97 2.14 1.11
C LYS A 107 -2.84 2.46 2.07
N LEU A 108 -1.95 1.49 2.34
CA LEU A 108 -0.78 1.68 3.21
C LEU A 108 0.18 2.74 2.66
N ALA A 109 0.44 2.73 1.35
CA ALA A 109 1.28 3.72 0.69
C ALA A 109 0.70 5.13 0.82
N MET A 110 -0.61 5.29 0.62
CA MET A 110 -1.31 6.57 0.79
C MET A 110 -1.27 7.07 2.23
N GLN A 111 -1.54 6.19 3.20
CA GLN A 111 -1.50 6.53 4.62
C GLN A 111 -0.13 7.01 5.07
N ASN A 112 0.94 6.39 4.56
CA ASN A 112 2.32 6.70 4.92
C ASN A 112 2.99 7.71 3.98
N GLY A 113 2.30 8.20 2.94
CA GLY A 113 2.85 9.16 1.98
C GLY A 113 4.09 8.67 1.22
N CYS A 114 4.22 7.36 1.00
CA CYS A 114 5.40 6.74 0.40
C CYS A 114 5.06 5.88 -0.82
N SER A 115 6.07 5.40 -1.53
CA SER A 115 5.86 4.52 -2.70
C SER A 115 5.53 3.08 -2.28
N LEU A 116 4.84 2.34 -3.15
CA LEU A 116 4.54 0.91 -2.92
C LEU A 116 5.80 0.09 -2.64
N SER A 117 6.89 0.38 -3.34
CA SER A 117 8.18 -0.29 -3.14
C SER A 117 8.75 -0.05 -1.74
N GLN A 118 8.65 1.18 -1.22
CA GLN A 118 9.10 1.50 0.14
C GLN A 118 8.22 0.84 1.21
N VAL A 119 6.91 0.73 0.98
CA VAL A 119 6.02 -0.02 1.88
C VAL A 119 6.46 -1.49 1.93
N ILE A 120 6.69 -2.12 0.78
CA ILE A 120 7.14 -3.51 0.72
C ILE A 120 8.49 -3.68 1.42
N GLU A 121 9.47 -2.82 1.13
CA GLU A 121 10.77 -2.84 1.77
C GLU A 121 10.67 -2.73 3.30
N THR A 122 9.87 -1.77 3.79
CA THR A 122 9.63 -1.57 5.22
C THR A 122 8.95 -2.80 5.85
N LEU A 123 7.94 -3.36 5.18
CA LEU A 123 7.26 -4.56 5.66
C LEU A 123 8.20 -5.76 5.71
N LEU A 124 9.09 -5.92 4.73
CA LEU A 124 10.06 -7.02 4.69
C LEU A 124 11.13 -6.89 5.78
N ILE A 125 11.64 -5.68 6.02
CA ILE A 125 12.60 -5.41 7.11
C ILE A 125 11.94 -5.69 8.47
N ASN A 126 10.71 -5.19 8.66
CA ASN A 126 9.99 -5.33 9.92
C ASN A 126 9.43 -6.74 10.14
N ALA A 127 9.20 -7.54 9.09
CA ALA A 127 8.61 -8.88 9.22
C ALA A 127 9.45 -9.79 10.13
N ALA A 128 10.78 -9.74 10.05
CA ALA A 128 11.65 -10.54 10.90
C ALA A 128 11.56 -10.12 12.38
N GLU A 129 11.47 -8.82 12.64
CA GLU A 129 11.32 -8.27 13.99
C GLU A 129 9.95 -8.60 14.58
N ILE A 130 8.88 -8.48 13.77
CA ILE A 130 7.52 -8.86 14.17
C ILE A 130 7.46 -10.34 14.54
N ASP A 131 8.08 -11.21 13.74
CA ASP A 131 8.09 -12.66 13.99
C ASP A 131 8.84 -13.02 15.29
N HIS A 132 9.92 -12.27 15.61
CA HIS A 132 10.63 -12.38 16.88
C HIS A 132 9.77 -11.92 18.06
N LEU A 133 9.20 -10.72 17.97
CA LEU A 133 8.34 -10.15 19.00
C LEU A 133 7.12 -11.04 19.28
N GLN A 134 6.54 -11.66 18.25
CA GLN A 134 5.43 -12.61 18.42
C GLN A 134 5.84 -13.84 19.23
N LYS A 135 7.04 -14.41 18.99
CA LYS A 135 7.55 -15.56 19.74
C LYS A 135 7.85 -15.22 21.20
N GLU A 136 8.42 -14.04 21.46
CA GLU A 136 8.65 -13.56 22.82
C GLU A 136 7.33 -13.34 23.56
N LEU A 137 6.36 -12.69 22.92
CA LEU A 137 5.04 -12.46 23.51
C LEU A 137 4.33 -13.78 23.83
N GLN A 138 4.39 -14.76 22.92
CA GLN A 138 3.83 -16.09 23.19
C GLN A 138 4.53 -16.79 24.36
N THR A 139 5.84 -16.62 24.50
CA THR A 139 6.63 -17.20 25.60
C THR A 139 6.23 -16.57 26.94
N GLU A 140 6.10 -15.25 26.99
CA GLU A 140 5.67 -14.54 28.19
C GLU A 140 4.21 -14.84 28.55
N VAL A 141 3.32 -14.96 27.57
CA VAL A 141 1.93 -15.40 27.81
C VAL A 141 1.90 -16.82 28.39
N LYS A 142 2.72 -17.76 27.90
CA LYS A 142 2.85 -19.11 28.46
C LYS A 142 3.37 -19.06 29.90
N ARG A 143 4.48 -18.34 30.15
CA ARG A 143 5.03 -18.14 31.49
C ARG A 143 4.03 -17.51 32.46
N ALA A 144 3.23 -16.54 32.00
CA ALA A 144 2.21 -15.90 32.81
C ALA A 144 1.05 -16.85 33.13
N LYS A 145 0.64 -17.72 32.19
CA LYS A 145 -0.34 -18.77 32.43
C LYS A 145 0.18 -19.79 33.44
N ASP A 146 1.41 -20.26 33.29
CA ASP A 146 2.03 -21.24 34.20
C ASP A 146 2.19 -20.66 35.61
N LYS A 147 2.59 -19.38 35.73
CA LYS A 147 2.66 -18.68 37.03
C LYS A 147 1.29 -18.46 37.68
N ARG A 148 0.22 -18.25 36.90
CA ARG A 148 -1.16 -18.14 37.43
C ARG A 148 -1.71 -19.50 37.88
N LEU A 149 -1.37 -20.58 37.18
CA LEU A 149 -1.75 -21.95 37.56
C LEU A 149 -1.01 -22.43 38.82
N HIS A 150 0.25 -22.04 39.02
CA HIS A 150 1.04 -22.45 40.20
C HIS A 150 0.86 -21.59 41.46
N ARG A 151 0.06 -20.51 41.43
CA ARG A 151 -0.22 -19.68 42.63
C ARG A 151 -1.60 -19.87 43.25
N PHE A 152 -2.49 -20.64 42.65
CA PHE A 152 -3.68 -21.11 43.36
C PHE A 152 -3.32 -22.38 44.12
N ASN A 153 -2.80 -22.16 45.32
CA ASN A 153 -2.57 -23.21 46.30
C ASN A 153 -3.96 -23.79 46.67
N SER A 154 -4.43 -24.80 45.92
CA SER A 154 -5.72 -25.44 46.18
C SER A 154 -5.77 -26.03 47.58
N ASP A 155 -4.61 -26.37 48.13
CA ASP A 155 -4.44 -26.84 49.50
C ASP A 155 -4.64 -25.74 50.54
N PHE A 156 -4.34 -24.47 50.22
CA PHE A 156 -4.67 -23.35 51.10
C PHE A 156 -6.16 -23.07 51.11
N LEU A 157 -6.81 -23.03 49.94
CA LEU A 157 -8.25 -22.76 49.86
C LEU A 157 -9.08 -23.93 50.42
N SER A 158 -8.69 -25.18 50.19
CA SER A 158 -9.39 -26.34 50.76
C SER A 158 -9.32 -26.36 52.30
N THR A 159 -8.18 -25.96 52.88
CA THR A 159 -7.97 -25.90 54.33
C THR A 159 -8.64 -24.66 54.96
N PHE A 160 -8.72 -23.52 54.24
CA PHE A 160 -9.35 -22.30 54.73
C PHE A 160 -10.90 -22.37 54.65
N PHE A 161 -11.44 -22.97 53.58
CA PHE A 161 -12.89 -23.10 53.36
C PHE A 161 -13.54 -24.36 53.97
N SER A 162 -12.77 -25.21 54.67
CA SER A 162 -13.32 -26.30 55.49
C SER A 162 -13.79 -25.82 56.87
N SER A 163 -13.60 -24.54 57.21
CA SER A 163 -14.23 -23.92 58.37
C SER A 163 -15.66 -23.46 58.04
N THR A 164 -16.63 -24.11 58.68
CA THR A 164 -18.08 -23.86 58.57
C THR A 164 -18.54 -22.40 58.63
N PRO A 165 -17.97 -21.50 59.47
CA PRO A 165 -18.44 -20.11 59.54
C PRO A 165 -18.05 -19.26 58.33
N ILE A 166 -16.98 -19.62 57.59
CA ILE A 166 -16.54 -18.86 56.41
C ILE A 166 -17.43 -19.17 55.20
N GLN A 167 -17.94 -20.40 55.09
CA GLN A 167 -18.89 -20.75 54.02
C GLN A 167 -20.19 -19.95 54.11
N GLU A 168 -20.69 -19.68 55.31
CA GLU A 168 -21.86 -18.83 55.51
C GLU A 168 -21.58 -17.37 55.12
N GLN A 169 -20.41 -16.85 55.47
CA GLN A 169 -19.99 -15.50 55.08
C GLN A 169 -19.82 -15.37 53.56
N VAL A 170 -19.20 -16.36 52.90
CA VAL A 170 -19.07 -16.39 51.44
C VAL A 170 -20.45 -16.48 50.78
N LYS A 171 -21.37 -17.30 51.31
CA LYS A 171 -22.73 -17.41 50.78
C LYS A 171 -23.49 -16.09 50.90
N LEU A 172 -23.37 -15.40 52.04
CA LEU A 172 -23.95 -14.07 52.24
C LEU A 172 -23.35 -13.03 51.28
N LEU A 173 -22.03 -13.04 51.09
CA LEU A 173 -21.36 -12.10 50.18
C LEU A 173 -21.76 -12.33 48.71
N THR A 174 -21.83 -13.59 48.29
CA THR A 174 -22.29 -13.97 46.94
C THR A 174 -23.73 -13.53 46.71
N GLN A 175 -24.62 -13.76 47.69
CA GLN A 175 -26.01 -13.33 47.60
C GLN A 175 -26.14 -11.79 47.55
N ASN A 176 -25.27 -11.07 48.25
CA ASN A 176 -25.25 -9.61 48.23
C ASN A 176 -24.77 -9.06 46.87
N ILE A 177 -23.78 -9.71 46.25
CA ILE A 177 -23.30 -9.36 44.90
C ILE A 177 -24.38 -9.64 43.85
N GLU A 178 -25.08 -10.77 43.95
CA GLU A 178 -26.19 -11.11 43.04
C GLU A 178 -27.33 -10.09 43.14
N ASN A 179 -27.68 -9.67 44.36
CA ASN A 179 -28.68 -8.62 44.57
C ASN A 179 -28.24 -7.27 44.01
N GLN A 180 -26.98 -6.87 44.21
CA GLN A 180 -26.44 -5.63 43.63
C GLN A 180 -26.48 -5.65 42.11
N LYS A 181 -26.14 -6.79 41.50
CA LYS A 181 -26.21 -6.95 40.04
C LYS A 181 -27.65 -6.83 39.52
N ALA A 182 -28.63 -7.42 40.21
CA ALA A 182 -30.04 -7.31 39.84
C ALA A 182 -30.56 -5.86 39.96
N ASP A 183 -30.14 -5.13 41.00
CA ASP A 183 -30.49 -3.72 41.19
C ASP A 183 -29.87 -2.81 40.12
N GLU A 184 -28.63 -3.09 39.71
CA GLU A 184 -27.96 -2.38 38.61
C GLU A 184 -28.63 -2.66 37.26
N GLU A 185 -28.98 -3.91 36.98
CA GLU A 185 -29.72 -4.29 35.76
C GLU A 185 -31.08 -3.59 35.69
N LYS A 186 -31.81 -3.52 36.81
CA LYS A 186 -33.09 -2.82 36.88
C LYS A 186 -32.93 -1.31 36.64
N LYS A 187 -31.93 -0.66 37.26
CA LYS A 187 -31.64 0.76 37.04
C LYS A 187 -31.26 1.05 35.58
N HIS A 188 -30.47 0.16 34.97
CA HIS A 188 -30.12 0.28 33.56
C HIS A 188 -31.36 0.16 32.68
N GLN A 189 -32.27 -0.77 32.98
CA GLN A 189 -33.51 -0.94 32.23
C GLN A 189 -34.42 0.29 32.33
N GLU A 190 -34.57 0.87 33.53
CA GLU A 190 -35.32 2.11 33.75
C GLU A 190 -34.70 3.32 33.01
N GLN A 191 -33.36 3.42 32.96
CA GLN A 191 -32.67 4.46 32.18
C GLN A 191 -32.87 4.30 30.67
N MET A 192 -32.86 3.06 30.17
CA MET A 192 -33.13 2.77 28.76
C MET A 192 -34.56 3.15 28.38
N GLU A 193 -35.54 2.85 29.23
CA GLU A 193 -36.95 3.19 29.00
C GLU A 193 -37.18 4.71 28.99
N LYS A 194 -36.56 5.45 29.93
CA LYS A 194 -36.58 6.92 29.92
C LYS A 194 -35.98 7.51 28.65
N SER A 195 -34.85 6.96 28.20
CA SER A 195 -34.17 7.40 26.97
C SER A 195 -35.03 7.13 25.74
N LEU A 196 -35.71 5.98 25.68
CA LEU A 196 -36.59 5.61 24.59
C LEU A 196 -37.82 6.52 24.51
N ASN A 197 -38.44 6.85 25.66
CA ASN A 197 -39.55 7.79 25.71
C ASN A 197 -39.11 9.21 25.30
N ALA A 198 -37.94 9.67 25.75
CA ALA A 198 -37.40 10.97 25.32
C ALA A 198 -37.11 11.04 23.81
N ILE A 199 -36.72 9.92 23.19
CA ILE A 199 -36.55 9.83 21.73
C ILE A 199 -37.92 9.89 21.03
N LYS A 200 -38.94 9.19 21.54
CA LYS A 200 -40.31 9.26 20.99
C LYS A 200 -40.87 10.68 21.05
N ASP A 201 -40.78 11.34 22.20
CA ASP A 201 -41.26 12.72 22.37
C ASP A 201 -40.56 13.69 21.38
N LYS A 202 -39.26 13.50 21.16
CA LYS A 202 -38.52 14.27 20.15
C LYS A 202 -38.95 13.96 18.72
N ALA A 203 -39.22 12.70 18.41
CA ALA A 203 -39.70 12.29 17.08
C ALA A 203 -41.09 12.87 16.79
N GLU A 204 -42.02 12.85 17.76
CA GLU A 204 -43.34 13.47 17.63
C GLU A 204 -43.25 14.99 17.48
N LYS A 205 -42.29 15.63 18.17
CA LYS A 205 -42.01 17.05 18.00
C LYS A 205 -41.44 17.39 16.62
N ILE A 206 -40.62 16.52 16.03
CA ILE A 206 -40.12 16.70 14.67
C ILE A 206 -41.28 16.54 13.66
N ILE A 207 -42.12 15.52 13.82
CA ILE A 207 -43.26 15.27 12.93
C ILE A 207 -44.24 16.46 12.96
N SER A 208 -44.54 17.01 14.13
CA SER A 208 -45.42 18.19 14.26
C SER A 208 -44.83 19.44 13.60
N LEU A 209 -43.52 19.69 13.76
CA LEU A 209 -42.84 20.79 13.08
C LEU A 209 -42.80 20.60 11.55
N GLU A 210 -42.63 19.37 11.05
CA GLU A 210 -42.68 19.07 9.62
C GLU A 210 -44.09 19.27 9.02
N THR A 211 -45.15 19.09 9.81
CA THR A 211 -46.53 19.37 9.39
C THR A 211 -46.90 20.85 9.42
N GLU A 212 -46.26 21.67 10.26
CA GLU A 212 -46.49 23.14 10.30
C GLU A 212 -45.73 23.91 9.21
N VAL A 213 -44.67 23.32 8.65
CA VAL A 213 -43.84 23.93 7.59
C VAL A 213 -44.37 23.65 6.16
N LYS A 214 -45.38 22.78 6.02
CA LYS A 214 -46.09 22.50 4.76
C LYS A 214 -47.38 23.30 4.64
#